data_AF-A0A6I9Q5V5-F1
#
_entry.id   AF-A0A6I9Q5V5-F1
#
_cell.length_a   1.000
_cell.length_b   1.000
_cell.length_c   1.000
_cell.angle_alpha   90.00
_cell.angle_beta   90.00
_cell.angle_gamma   90.00
#
_symmetry.space_group_name_H-M   'P 1'
#
loop_
_entity.id
_entity.type
_entity.pdbx_description
1 polymer ?
#
loop_
_entity_poly.entity_id
_entity_poly.type
_entity_poly.pdbx_seq_one_letter_code
_entity_poly.pdbx_strand_id
1 'polypeptide(L)'
;LKNKFMKKIPRDAEASNVLVGEVDFLDKPFVSFVRLAQATTLGGLTEVPVPTRFLFILLGPHGKTKAYNEIGRAIATLMTDDLFSDVAYKARDREDLIAGVDEFLDEVIVLPPGEWDPKIRIEPPKKVPSAEMRRVTSRTKFFRETDQCFMDK
;
A
#
# COMPACT_ATOMS: atom_id res chain seq x y z
N LEU A 1 -10.97 28.90 -0.36
CA LEU A 1 -9.88 28.19 -1.07
C LEU A 1 -10.47 27.03 -1.86
N LYS A 2 -10.66 27.19 -3.18
CA LYS A 2 -11.24 26.15 -4.05
C LYS A 2 -10.17 25.11 -4.36
N ASN A 3 -10.14 23.99 -3.62
CA ASN A 3 -9.22 22.88 -3.89
C ASN A 3 -9.49 22.30 -5.29
N LYS A 4 -8.64 22.67 -6.27
CA LYS A 4 -8.64 22.12 -7.64
C LYS A 4 -8.46 20.59 -7.68
N PHE A 5 -8.01 19.99 -6.58
CA PHE A 5 -7.87 18.54 -6.38
C PHE A 5 -9.20 17.79 -6.31
N MET A 6 -10.27 18.42 -5.81
CA MET A 6 -11.59 17.78 -5.64
C MET A 6 -12.19 17.24 -6.94
N LYS A 7 -11.80 17.82 -8.09
CA LYS A 7 -12.34 17.43 -9.40
C LYS A 7 -11.73 16.15 -9.97
N LYS A 8 -10.62 15.66 -9.40
CA LYS A 8 -9.91 14.45 -9.87
C LYS A 8 -10.26 13.20 -9.06
N ILE A 9 -11.05 13.35 -8.01
CA ILE A 9 -11.38 12.25 -7.09
C ILE A 9 -12.64 11.56 -7.60
N PRO A 10 -12.60 10.24 -7.87
CA PRO A 10 -13.79 9.45 -8.19
C PRO A 10 -14.86 9.60 -7.12
N ARG A 11 -16.14 9.53 -7.50
CA ARG A 11 -17.25 9.72 -6.55
C ARG A 11 -17.29 8.64 -5.47
N ASP A 12 -16.80 7.45 -5.79
CA ASP A 12 -16.75 6.29 -4.88
C ASP A 12 -15.34 6.05 -4.33
N ALA A 13 -14.49 7.09 -4.33
CA ALA A 13 -13.16 6.98 -3.75
C ALA A 13 -13.26 6.75 -2.24
N GLU A 14 -12.40 5.87 -1.74
CA GLU A 14 -12.18 5.65 -0.32
C GLU A 14 -10.74 6.04 0.02
N ALA A 15 -10.51 6.52 1.24
CA ALA A 15 -9.20 6.95 1.70
C ALA A 15 -8.46 5.83 2.43
N SER A 16 -7.15 5.79 2.22
CA SER A 16 -6.18 5.04 3.04
C SER A 16 -5.32 6.04 3.80
N ASN A 17 -5.32 5.96 5.13
CA ASN A 17 -4.56 6.88 5.98
C ASN A 17 -3.29 6.18 6.46
N VAL A 18 -2.14 6.82 6.26
CA VAL A 18 -0.84 6.34 6.73
C VAL A 18 -0.36 7.28 7.83
N LEU A 19 -0.38 6.79 9.06
CA LEU A 19 -0.08 7.55 10.27
C LEU A 19 1.24 7.03 10.83
N VAL A 20 2.29 7.84 10.73
CA VAL A 20 3.63 7.50 11.24
C VAL A 20 4.06 8.53 12.28
N GLY A 21 4.64 8.08 13.39
CA GLY A 21 5.03 8.99 14.47
C GLY A 21 5.98 8.39 15.49
N GLU A 22 6.63 9.28 16.23
CA GLU A 22 7.42 8.92 17.41
C GLU A 22 6.64 9.23 18.68
N VAL A 23 6.79 8.37 19.68
CA VAL A 23 6.21 8.54 21.01
C VAL A 23 7.26 8.12 22.06
N ASP A 24 7.22 8.77 23.21
CA ASP A 24 8.19 8.60 24.31
C ASP A 24 7.90 7.40 25.21
N PHE A 25 6.66 6.89 25.20
CA PHE A 25 6.20 5.80 26.06
C PHE A 25 6.34 4.39 25.46
N LEU A 26 6.74 4.24 24.20
CA LEU A 26 6.93 2.93 23.56
C LEU A 26 8.39 2.49 23.59
N ASP A 27 8.67 1.33 24.18
CA ASP A 27 10.00 0.72 24.13
C ASP A 27 10.30 0.04 22.78
N LYS A 28 9.27 -0.28 22.01
CA LYS A 28 9.36 -0.97 20.72
C LYS A 28 8.37 -0.39 19.71
N PRO A 29 8.66 -0.45 18.40
CA PRO A 29 7.71 -0.02 17.38
C PRO A 29 6.40 -0.81 17.47
N PHE A 30 5.30 -0.10 17.38
CA PHE A 30 3.95 -0.62 17.23
C PHE A 30 3.49 -0.42 15.78
N VAL A 31 2.99 -1.49 15.17
CA VAL A 31 2.47 -1.47 13.80
C VAL A 31 1.08 -2.05 13.78
N SER A 32 0.16 -1.39 13.09
CA SER A 32 -1.20 -1.87 12.86
C SER A 32 -1.67 -1.53 11.46
N PHE A 33 -2.29 -2.52 10.80
CA PHE A 33 -3.03 -2.33 9.56
C PHE A 33 -4.49 -2.65 9.81
N VAL A 34 -5.37 -1.69 9.55
CA VAL A 34 -6.79 -1.76 9.88
C VAL A 34 -7.61 -1.55 8.61
N ARG A 35 -8.51 -2.50 8.32
CA ARG A 35 -9.58 -2.34 7.33
C ARG A 35 -10.91 -2.15 8.04
N LEU A 36 -11.55 -1.00 7.85
CA LEU A 36 -12.89 -0.75 8.36
C LEU A 36 -13.92 -1.57 7.58
N ALA A 37 -14.87 -2.19 8.30
CA ALA A 37 -15.96 -2.95 7.69
C ALA A 37 -16.84 -2.07 6.78
N GLN A 38 -17.06 -0.82 7.18
CA GLN A 38 -17.71 0.21 6.38
C GLN A 38 -16.83 1.46 6.33
N ALA A 39 -16.60 1.98 5.13
CA ALA A 39 -15.83 3.21 4.97
C ALA A 39 -16.56 4.36 5.66
N THR A 40 -15.84 5.10 6.50
CA THR A 40 -16.41 6.10 7.41
C THR A 40 -15.59 7.38 7.36
N THR A 41 -16.25 8.53 7.35
CA THR A 41 -15.56 9.83 7.42
C THR A 41 -15.05 10.07 8.84
N LEU A 42 -13.74 9.97 9.01
CA LEU A 42 -13.06 10.28 10.27
C LEU A 42 -12.75 11.79 10.28
N GLY A 43 -13.53 12.55 11.04
CA GLY A 43 -13.45 14.01 11.06
C GLY A 43 -12.04 14.52 11.38
N GLY A 44 -11.52 15.41 10.54
CA GLY A 44 -10.20 16.03 10.70
C GLY A 44 -9.01 15.15 10.31
N LEU A 45 -9.23 13.88 9.97
CA LEU A 45 -8.13 12.97 9.59
C LEU A 45 -7.72 13.15 8.13
N THR A 46 -8.68 13.44 7.25
CA THR A 46 -8.45 13.59 5.82
C THR A 46 -8.63 15.05 5.38
N GLU A 47 -7.73 15.56 4.55
CA GLU A 47 -7.83 16.92 3.99
C GLU A 47 -9.05 17.12 3.08
N VAL A 48 -9.57 16.00 2.56
CA VAL A 48 -10.73 15.91 1.66
C VAL A 48 -11.81 15.08 2.36
N PRO A 49 -13.11 15.41 2.21
CA PRO A 49 -14.22 14.62 2.77
C PRO A 49 -14.40 13.30 2.01
N VAL A 50 -13.41 12.40 2.08
CA VAL A 50 -13.45 11.04 1.55
C VAL A 50 -13.60 10.08 2.73
N PRO A 51 -14.52 9.09 2.67
CA PRO A 51 -14.64 8.10 3.73
C PRO A 51 -13.35 7.25 3.80
N THR A 52 -12.84 7.06 5.01
CA THR A 52 -11.67 6.22 5.25
C THR A 52 -12.07 4.76 5.24
N ARG A 53 -11.32 3.93 4.51
CA ARG A 53 -11.44 2.46 4.52
C ARG A 53 -10.28 1.79 5.23
N PHE A 54 -9.06 2.28 5.00
CA PHE A 54 -7.84 1.69 5.54
C PHE A 54 -7.10 2.67 6.45
N LEU A 55 -6.48 2.14 7.49
CA LEU A 55 -5.53 2.85 8.33
C LEU A 55 -4.28 1.99 8.51
N PHE A 56 -3.13 2.59 8.23
CA PHE A 56 -1.83 2.08 8.65
C PHE A 56 -1.29 2.98 9.75
N ILE A 57 -0.92 2.38 10.88
CA ILE A 57 -0.39 3.09 12.04
C ILE A 57 0.97 2.50 12.37
N LEU A 58 2.00 3.34 12.37
CA LEU A 58 3.34 3.02 12.84
C LEU A 58 3.76 4.04 13.88
N LEU A 59 3.85 3.61 15.13
CA LEU A 59 4.37 4.40 16.23
C LEU A 59 5.62 3.75 16.77
N GLY A 60 6.60 4.51 17.24
CA GLY A 60 7.77 3.91 17.87
C GLY A 60 8.59 4.89 18.70
N PRO A 61 9.64 4.37 19.38
CA PRO A 61 10.53 5.20 20.18
C PRO A 61 11.25 6.25 19.32
N HIS A 62 11.72 7.30 19.99
CA HIS A 62 12.53 8.33 19.38
C HIS A 62 13.82 7.80 18.73
N GLY A 63 14.29 8.52 17.71
CA GLY A 63 15.56 8.26 17.04
C GLY A 63 15.45 7.44 15.76
N LYS A 64 14.23 7.19 15.27
CA LYS A 64 13.95 6.42 14.04
C LYS A 64 13.01 7.14 13.07
N THR A 65 12.76 8.44 13.26
CA THR A 65 11.83 9.25 12.47
C THR A 65 11.99 9.07 10.96
N LYS A 66 13.24 9.11 10.47
CA LYS A 66 13.53 8.95 9.04
C LYS A 66 13.10 7.57 8.54
N ALA A 67 13.42 6.51 9.27
CA ALA A 67 13.02 5.16 8.91
C ALA A 67 11.49 5.00 8.93
N TYR A 68 10.80 5.57 9.92
CA TYR A 68 9.33 5.53 10.00
C TYR A 68 8.66 6.26 8.84
N ASN A 69 9.19 7.42 8.45
CA ASN A 69 8.72 8.14 7.27
C ASN A 69 8.90 7.33 5.99
N GLU A 70 10.06 6.68 5.79
CA GLU A 70 10.27 5.84 4.60
C GLU A 70 9.35 4.62 4.58
N ILE A 71 9.09 3.99 5.73
CA ILE A 71 8.10 2.92 5.84
C ILE A 71 6.71 3.44 5.47
N GLY A 72 6.31 4.60 6.00
CA GLY A 72 5.04 5.23 5.65
C GLY A 72 4.90 5.50 4.16
N ARG A 73 5.96 6.05 3.53
CA ARG A 73 6.00 6.26 2.07
C ARG A 73 5.89 4.96 1.29
N ALA A 74 6.57 3.90 1.72
CA ALA A 74 6.50 2.60 1.09
C ALA A 74 5.08 2.02 1.15
N ILE A 75 4.44 2.05 2.31
CA ILE A 75 3.04 1.59 2.48
C ILE A 75 2.06 2.45 1.69
N ALA A 76 2.22 3.77 1.68
CA ALA A 76 1.39 4.66 0.89
C ALA A 76 1.50 4.32 -0.62
N THR A 77 2.71 4.05 -1.10
CA THR A 77 2.95 3.64 -2.50
C THR A 77 2.32 2.29 -2.80
N LEU A 78 2.50 1.31 -1.90
CA LEU A 78 1.92 -0.02 -2.01
C LEU A 78 0.38 0.03 -2.10
N MET A 79 -0.27 0.89 -1.30
CA MET A 79 -1.73 1.08 -1.34
C MET A 79 -2.24 1.73 -2.64
N THR A 80 -1.37 2.32 -3.46
CA THR A 80 -1.74 2.86 -4.79
C THR A 80 -1.68 1.81 -5.90
N ASP A 81 -1.13 0.63 -5.60
CA ASP A 81 -1.12 -0.47 -6.54
C ASP A 81 -2.52 -1.14 -6.61
N ASP A 82 -3.02 -1.30 -7.84
CA ASP A 82 -4.35 -1.87 -8.10
C ASP A 82 -4.46 -3.32 -7.60
N LEU A 83 -3.39 -4.09 -7.67
CA LEU A 83 -3.41 -5.49 -7.31
C LEU A 83 -3.33 -5.65 -5.78
N PHE A 84 -2.40 -4.93 -5.14
CA PHE A 84 -2.29 -4.94 -3.69
C PHE A 84 -3.54 -4.38 -3.02
N SER A 85 -4.12 -3.30 -3.55
CA SER A 85 -5.38 -2.77 -3.01
C SER A 85 -6.51 -3.79 -3.09
N ASP A 86 -6.64 -4.53 -4.20
CA ASP A 86 -7.58 -5.65 -4.34
C ASP A 86 -7.35 -6.75 -3.29
N VAL A 87 -6.09 -7.11 -3.02
CA VAL A 87 -5.72 -8.06 -1.95
C VAL A 87 -6.14 -7.51 -0.59
N ALA A 88 -5.81 -6.25 -0.29
CA ALA A 88 -6.16 -5.61 0.99
C ALA A 88 -7.69 -5.58 1.24
N TYR A 89 -8.51 -5.42 0.20
CA TYR A 89 -9.97 -5.50 0.30
C TYR A 89 -10.50 -6.92 0.57
N LYS A 90 -9.79 -7.95 0.14
CA LYS A 90 -10.24 -9.35 0.23
C LYS A 90 -9.58 -10.14 1.36
N ALA A 91 -8.44 -9.66 1.86
CA ALA A 91 -7.65 -10.30 2.90
C ALA A 91 -8.52 -10.67 4.12
N ARG A 92 -8.32 -11.89 4.62
CA ARG A 92 -9.01 -12.44 5.79
C ARG A 92 -8.07 -12.52 6.99
N ASP A 93 -6.78 -12.68 6.74
CA ASP A 93 -5.74 -12.74 7.74
C ASP A 93 -4.51 -11.92 7.32
N ARG A 94 -3.44 -12.00 8.11
CA ARG A 94 -2.21 -11.26 7.86
C ARG A 94 -1.38 -11.92 6.76
N GLU A 95 -1.52 -13.22 6.56
CA GLU A 95 -0.78 -14.00 5.57
C GLU A 95 -1.18 -13.55 4.16
N ASP A 96 -2.47 -13.28 3.91
CA ASP A 96 -2.94 -12.69 2.65
C ASP A 96 -2.25 -11.35 2.32
N LEU A 97 -2.07 -10.49 3.33
CA LEU A 97 -1.41 -9.19 3.15
C LEU A 97 0.08 -9.35 2.87
N ILE A 98 0.75 -10.28 3.55
CA ILE A 98 2.18 -10.57 3.33
C ILE A 98 2.40 -11.10 1.91
N ALA A 99 1.56 -12.04 1.45
CA ALA A 99 1.63 -12.54 0.09
C ALA A 99 1.46 -11.43 -0.96
N GLY A 100 0.53 -10.48 -0.71
CA GLY A 100 0.37 -9.31 -1.56
C GLY A 100 1.60 -8.39 -1.59
N VAL A 101 2.30 -8.23 -0.47
CA VAL A 101 3.56 -7.48 -0.42
C VAL A 101 4.64 -8.18 -1.24
N ASP A 102 4.80 -9.50 -1.06
CA ASP A 102 5.81 -10.29 -1.77
C ASP A 102 5.59 -10.23 -3.29
N GLU A 103 4.33 -10.37 -3.73
CA GLU A 103 3.98 -10.24 -5.14
C GLU A 103 4.30 -8.84 -5.70
N PHE A 104 4.00 -7.78 -4.95
CA PHE A 104 4.38 -6.43 -5.35
C PHE A 104 5.91 -6.30 -5.49
N LEU A 105 6.67 -6.87 -4.54
CA LEU A 105 8.13 -6.82 -4.53
C LEU A 105 8.76 -7.59 -5.71
N ASP A 106 8.12 -8.66 -6.18
CA ASP A 106 8.56 -9.41 -7.37
C ASP A 106 8.42 -8.60 -8.67
N GLU A 107 7.47 -7.65 -8.73
CA GLU A 107 7.21 -6.87 -9.94
C GLU A 107 7.97 -5.54 -10.00
N VAL A 108 8.41 -5.00 -8.85
CA VAL A 108 9.12 -3.71 -8.82
C VAL A 108 10.53 -3.81 -9.40
N ILE A 109 10.92 -2.78 -10.14
CA ILE A 109 12.27 -2.65 -10.67
C ILE A 109 13.09 -1.83 -9.69
N VAL A 110 14.19 -2.40 -9.21
CA VAL A 110 15.16 -1.69 -8.37
C VAL A 110 16.19 -0.99 -9.24
N LEU A 111 16.41 0.30 -8.97
CA LEU A 111 17.48 1.07 -9.61
C LEU A 111 18.70 1.10 -8.68
N PRO A 112 19.89 0.69 -9.14
CA PRO A 112 21.09 0.72 -8.32
C PRO A 112 21.50 2.17 -7.99
N PRO A 113 21.92 2.44 -6.74
CA PRO A 113 22.37 3.77 -6.35
C PRO A 113 23.70 4.13 -7.02
N GLY A 114 23.82 5.35 -7.56
CA GLY A 114 25.09 5.92 -8.03
C GLY A 114 25.42 5.74 -9.53
N GLU A 115 24.77 4.81 -10.22
CA GLU A 115 24.95 4.60 -11.68
C GLU A 115 23.82 5.21 -12.51
N TRP A 116 22.82 5.78 -11.84
CA TRP A 116 21.66 6.37 -12.47
C TRP A 116 21.86 7.88 -12.68
N ASP A 117 22.14 8.31 -13.92
CA ASP A 117 22.15 9.75 -14.27
C ASP A 117 20.70 10.24 -14.45
N PRO A 118 20.22 11.20 -13.62
CA PRO A 118 18.87 11.75 -13.71
C PRO A 118 18.52 12.39 -15.06
N LYS A 119 19.52 12.71 -15.89
CA LYS A 119 19.34 13.28 -17.23
C LYS A 119 19.03 12.23 -18.28
N ILE A 120 19.28 10.95 -18.01
CA ILE A 120 19.02 9.87 -18.95
C ILE A 120 17.56 9.44 -18.79
N ARG A 121 16.73 9.82 -19.77
CA ARG A 121 15.33 9.40 -19.83
C ARG A 121 15.26 7.90 -20.12
N ILE A 122 14.64 7.13 -19.23
CA ILE A 122 14.27 5.74 -19.53
C ILE A 122 13.20 5.77 -20.62
N GLU A 123 13.50 5.17 -21.76
CA GLU A 123 12.43 4.92 -22.73
C GLU A 123 11.43 3.95 -22.12
N PRO A 124 10.12 4.21 -22.26
CA PRO A 124 9.11 3.30 -21.77
C PRO A 124 9.37 1.90 -22.37
N PRO A 125 9.22 0.82 -21.58
CA PRO A 125 9.44 -0.52 -22.09
C PRO A 125 8.56 -0.76 -23.32
N LYS A 126 9.13 -1.35 -24.37
CA LYS A 126 8.46 -1.61 -25.66
C LYS A 126 7.18 -2.43 -25.53
N LYS A 127 7.05 -3.17 -24.43
CA LYS A 127 5.84 -3.84 -23.99
C LYS A 127 5.67 -3.57 -22.50
N VAL A 128 4.67 -2.77 -22.16
CA VAL A 128 4.15 -2.74 -20.79
C VAL A 128 3.42 -4.07 -20.58
N PRO A 129 3.72 -4.87 -19.54
CA PRO A 129 2.84 -5.97 -19.16
C PRO A 129 1.45 -5.37 -18.97
N SER A 130 0.44 -5.88 -19.69
CA SER A 130 -0.91 -5.33 -19.55
C SER A 130 -1.36 -5.52 -18.11
N ALA A 131 -2.04 -4.53 -17.54
CA ALA A 131 -2.62 -4.64 -16.20
C ALA A 131 -3.54 -5.87 -16.10
N GLU A 132 -4.16 -6.30 -17.22
CA GLU A 132 -4.89 -7.57 -17.32
C GLU A 132 -3.99 -8.80 -17.17
N MET A 133 -2.83 -8.85 -17.83
CA MET A 133 -1.94 -10.02 -17.72
C MET A 133 -1.30 -10.11 -16.33
N ARG A 134 -1.04 -8.97 -15.68
CA ARG A 134 -0.71 -8.92 -14.25
C ARG A 134 -1.84 -9.50 -13.40
N ARG A 135 -3.06 -8.94 -13.50
CA ARG A 135 -4.23 -9.44 -12.75
C ARG A 135 -4.49 -10.93 -12.94
N VAL A 136 -4.24 -11.48 -14.14
CA VAL A 136 -4.39 -12.91 -14.44
C VAL A 136 -3.28 -13.75 -13.80
N THR A 137 -2.02 -13.35 -13.93
CA THR A 137 -0.87 -14.05 -13.31
C THR A 137 -0.99 -14.04 -11.78
N SER A 138 -1.36 -12.89 -11.22
CA SER A 138 -1.53 -12.69 -9.79
C SER A 138 -2.72 -13.44 -9.20
N ARG A 139 -3.88 -13.40 -9.85
CA ARG A 139 -5.00 -14.28 -9.47
C ARG A 139 -4.57 -15.74 -9.51
N THR A 140 -3.88 -16.17 -10.56
CA THR A 140 -3.47 -17.57 -10.68
C THR A 140 -2.49 -17.99 -9.58
N LYS A 141 -1.55 -17.12 -9.17
CA LYS A 141 -0.64 -17.37 -8.05
C LYS A 141 -1.36 -17.34 -6.70
N PHE A 142 -2.14 -16.28 -6.43
CA PHE A 142 -2.88 -16.11 -5.19
C PHE A 142 -3.87 -17.27 -4.94
N PHE A 143 -4.68 -17.64 -5.93
CA PHE A 143 -5.61 -18.77 -5.81
C PHE A 143 -4.87 -20.11 -5.62
N ARG A 144 -3.74 -20.32 -6.30
CA ARG A 144 -2.94 -21.55 -6.12
C ARG A 144 -2.35 -21.67 -4.71
N GLU A 145 -1.84 -20.58 -4.13
CA GLU A 145 -1.26 -20.61 -2.77
C GLU A 145 -2.34 -20.72 -1.68
N THR A 146 -3.47 -20.02 -1.82
CA THR A 146 -4.57 -20.13 -0.84
C THR A 146 -5.23 -21.52 -0.87
N ASP A 147 -5.35 -22.14 -2.04
CA ASP A 147 -5.92 -23.49 -2.17
C ASP A 147 -4.95 -24.58 -1.66
N GLN A 148 -3.64 -24.40 -1.83
CA GLN A 148 -2.62 -25.29 -1.26
C GLN A 148 -2.65 -25.27 0.28
N CYS A 149 -2.81 -24.09 0.89
CA CYS A 149 -2.96 -23.96 2.35
C CYS A 149 -4.26 -24.62 2.89
N PHE A 150 -5.29 -24.75 2.05
CA PHE A 150 -6.56 -25.39 2.40
C PHE A 150 -6.51 -26.93 2.33
N MET A 151 -5.58 -27.49 1.54
CA MET A 151 -5.42 -28.95 1.37
C MET A 151 -4.45 -29.60 2.37
N ASP A 152 -3.63 -28.79 3.07
CA ASP A 152 -2.66 -29.25 4.07
C ASP A 152 -3.16 -29.14 5.53
N LYS A 153 -4.49 -29.06 5.74
CA LYS A 153 -5.15 -29.14 7.07
C LYS A 153 -6.14 -30.30 7.12
#